data_AF-A0A8S1R8R9-F1
#
_entry.id   AF-A0A8S1R8R9-F1
#
_cell.length_a   1.000
_cell.length_b   1.000
_cell.length_c   1.000
_cell.angle_alpha   90.00
_cell.angle_beta   90.00
_cell.angle_gamma   90.00
#
_symmetry.space_group_name_H-M   'P 1'
#
loop_
_entity.id
_entity.type
_entity.pdbx_description
1 polymer ?
#
loop_
_entity_poly.entity_id
_entity_poly.type
_entity_poly.pdbx_seq_one_letter_code
_entity_poly.pdbx_strand_id
1 'polypeptide(L)' 'MIPLGISSEYAEKCIEANRHNHVTTTYYLLLKKYLLAGNKSIADINSEQFEAQRISIRQSTQTDRKYIN' A
#
# COMPACT_ATOMS: atom_id res chain seq x y z
N MET A 1 -21.36 -0.85 -4.74
CA MET A 1 -19.95 -1.30 -4.88
C MET A 1 -20.00 -2.76 -5.34
N ILE A 2 -19.37 -3.12 -6.45
CA ILE A 2 -19.44 -4.50 -6.98
C ILE A 2 -18.46 -5.36 -6.17
N PRO A 3 -18.91 -6.46 -5.52
CA PRO A 3 -18.01 -7.34 -4.80
C PRO A 3 -17.12 -8.10 -5.80
N LEU A 4 -15.80 -7.92 -5.69
CA LEU A 4 -14.80 -8.50 -6.59
C LEU A 4 -14.41 -9.94 -6.20
N GLY A 5 -15.02 -10.50 -5.15
CA GLY A 5 -14.63 -11.80 -4.59
C GLY A 5 -13.25 -11.80 -3.92
N ILE A 6 -12.68 -10.62 -3.65
CA ILE A 6 -11.37 -10.45 -3.03
C ILE A 6 -11.59 -9.90 -1.61
N SER A 7 -11.17 -10.63 -0.59
CA SER A 7 -11.18 -10.15 0.81
C SER A 7 -10.11 -9.07 1.02
N SER A 8 -10.41 -8.07 1.85
CA SER A 8 -9.46 -6.97 2.15
C SER A 8 -8.14 -7.48 2.69
N GLU A 9 -8.21 -8.42 3.65
CA GLU A 9 -7.04 -8.98 4.33
C GLU A 9 -6.10 -9.73 3.35
N TYR A 10 -6.68 -10.35 2.32
CA TYR A 10 -5.90 -11.03 1.28
C TYR A 10 -5.27 -10.03 0.30
N ALA A 11 -6.02 -8.99 -0.07
CA ALA A 11 -5.52 -7.92 -0.92
C ALA A 11 -4.34 -7.20 -0.26
N GLU A 12 -4.47 -6.83 1.02
CA GLU A 12 -3.42 -6.19 1.83
C GLU A 12 -2.15 -7.03 1.81
N LYS A 13 -2.22 -8.33 2.16
CA LYS A 13 -1.07 -9.24 2.11
C LYS A 13 -0.43 -9.33 0.73
N CYS A 14 -1.23 -9.31 -0.34
CA CYS A 14 -0.70 -9.35 -1.70
C CYS A 14 0.01 -8.04 -2.08
N ILE A 15 -0.52 -6.89 -1.65
CA ILE A 15 0.04 -5.56 -1.90
C ILE A 15 1.33 -5.37 -1.09
N GLU A 16 1.33 -5.69 0.21
CA GLU A 16 2.49 -5.60 1.10
C GLU A 16 3.65 -6.46 0.62
N ALA A 17 3.36 -7.69 0.16
CA ALA A 17 4.36 -8.58 -0.40
C ALA A 17 4.75 -8.24 -1.85
N ASN A 18 4.24 -7.14 -2.41
CA ASN A 18 4.42 -6.70 -3.81
C ASN A 18 4.23 -7.85 -4.82
N ARG A 19 3.19 -8.66 -4.63
CA ARG A 19 2.92 -9.81 -5.52
C ARG A 19 2.52 -9.32 -6.90
N HIS A 20 2.96 -10.00 -7.94
CA HIS A 20 2.51 -9.76 -9.31
C HIS A 20 1.40 -10.74 -9.66
N ASN A 21 0.16 -10.41 -9.29
CA ASN A 21 -0.99 -11.28 -9.51
C ASN A 21 -2.24 -10.47 -9.90
N HIS A 22 -3.35 -11.17 -10.12
CA HIS A 22 -4.61 -10.55 -10.52
C HIS A 22 -5.18 -9.64 -9.41
N VAL A 23 -4.90 -9.92 -8.13
CA VAL A 23 -5.38 -9.11 -7.00
C VAL A 23 -4.70 -7.75 -6.96
N THR A 24 -3.36 -7.71 -7.00
CA THR A 24 -2.61 -6.44 -7.02
C THR A 24 -2.87 -5.65 -8.29
N THR A 25 -2.95 -6.32 -9.44
CA THR A 25 -3.36 -5.70 -10.71
C THR A 25 -4.74 -5.04 -10.60
N THR A 26 -5.71 -5.76 -10.04
CA THR A 26 -7.07 -5.22 -9.83
C THR A 26 -7.05 -3.99 -8.94
N TYR A 27 -6.32 -4.04 -7.82
CA TYR A 27 -6.16 -2.89 -6.93
C TYR A 27 -5.58 -1.67 -7.66
N TYR A 28 -4.46 -1.82 -8.38
CA TYR A 28 -3.82 -0.69 -9.06
C TYR A 28 -4.66 -0.12 -10.21
N LEU A 29 -5.39 -0.97 -10.95
CA LEU A 29 -6.33 -0.51 -11.98
C LEU A 29 -7.48 0.29 -11.39
N LEU A 30 -8.03 -0.14 -10.25
CA LEU A 30 -9.09 0.58 -9.55
C LEU A 30 -8.57 1.89 -8.97
N LEU A 31 -7.39 1.89 -8.36
CA LEU A 31 -6.74 3.10 -7.88
C LEU A 31 -6.54 4.09 -9.03
N LYS A 32 -6.00 3.65 -10.17
CA LYS A 32 -5.84 4.50 -11.35
C LYS A 32 -7.17 5.07 -11.85
N LYS A 33 -8.21 4.25 -11.94
CA LYS A 33 -9.56 4.71 -12.32
C LYS A 33 -10.10 5.75 -11.33
N TYR A 34 -9.90 5.54 -10.03
CA TYR A 34 -10.34 6.45 -8.97
C TYR A 34 -9.63 7.82 -9.07
N LEU A 35 -8.31 7.81 -9.31
CA LEU A 35 -7.51 9.02 -9.51
C LEU A 35 -7.89 9.76 -10.80
N LEU A 36 -8.11 9.05 -11.91
CA LEU A 36 -8.55 9.64 -13.18
C LEU A 36 -9.94 10.31 -13.08
N ALA A 37 -10.77 9.88 -12.14
CA ALA A 37 -12.04 10.52 -11.85
C ALA A 37 -11.89 11.82 -11.01
N GLY A 38 -10.66 12.26 -10.72
CA GLY A 38 -10.36 13.48 -9.97
C GLY A 38 -10.33 13.31 -8.44
N ASN A 39 -10.46 12.07 -7.95
CA ASN A 39 -10.38 11.82 -6.52
C ASN A 39 -8.92 11.80 -6.04
N LYS A 40 -8.70 12.11 -4.76
CA LYS A 40 -7.39 12.07 -4.09
C LYS A 40 -7.26 10.82 -3.21
N SER A 41 -6.05 10.27 -3.08
CA SER A 41 -5.76 9.10 -2.25
C SER A 41 -4.42 9.24 -1.55
N ILE A 42 -4.33 8.76 -0.31
CA ILE A 42 -3.06 8.64 0.44
C ILE A 42 -2.05 7.71 -0.25
N ALA A 43 -2.52 6.84 -1.14
CA ALA A 43 -1.69 5.92 -1.92
C ALA A 43 -1.18 6.54 -3.24
N ASP A 44 -1.62 7.75 -3.58
CA ASP A 44 -1.10 8.49 -4.74
C ASP A 44 0.07 9.37 -4.31
N ILE A 45 1.25 9.09 -4.86
CA ILE A 45 2.50 9.79 -4.53
C ILE A 45 2.48 11.28 -4.92
N ASN A 46 1.63 11.64 -5.88
CA ASN A 46 1.49 13.02 -6.35
C ASN A 46 0.41 13.80 -5.57
N SER A 47 -0.28 13.15 -4.62
CA SER A 47 -1.32 13.78 -3.84
C SER A 47 -0.74 14.64 -2.71
N GLU A 48 -1.40 15.75 -2.40
CA GLU A 48 -1.15 16.53 -1.17
C GLU A 48 -1.39 15.69 0.11
N GLN A 49 -2.14 14.59 0.00
CA GLN A 49 -2.40 13.65 1.09
C GLN A 49 -1.33 12.56 1.21
N PHE A 50 -0.30 12.59 0.37
CA PHE A 50 0.75 11.58 0.40
C PHE A 50 1.64 11.75 1.64
N GLU A 51 1.67 10.72 2.48
CA GLU A 51 2.50 10.68 3.67
C GLU A 51 3.81 9.92 3.37
N ALA A 52 4.84 10.63 2.91
CA ALA A 52 6.15 10.06 2.58
C ALA A 52 6.79 9.25 3.74
N GLN A 53 6.41 9.53 4.99
CA GLN A 53 6.89 8.78 6.15
C GLN A 53 6.45 7.31 6.13
N ARG A 54 5.31 6.99 5.51
CA ARG A 54 4.78 5.62 5.41
C ARG A 54 5.60 4.71 4.49
N ILE A 55 6.34 5.28 3.54
CA ILE A 55 7.24 4.52 2.65
C ILE A 55 8.68 4.43 3.20
N SER A 56 9.00 5.18 4.24
CA SER A 56 10.34 5.13 4.83
C SER A 56 10.55 3.79 5.53
N ILE A 57 11.67 3.12 5.23
CA ILE A 57 12.12 1.93 5.97
C ILE A 57 12.15 2.33 7.43
N ARG A 58 11.44 1.58 8.30
CA ARG A 58 11.54 1.75 9.76
C ARG A 58 13.02 1.86 10.10
N GLN A 59 13.49 3.04 10.50
CA GLN A 59 14.84 3.18 11.02
C GLN A 59 14.89 2.26 12.22
N SER A 60 15.69 1.19 12.16
CA SER A 60 15.94 0.32 13.30
C SER A 60 16.44 1.22 14.41
N THR A 61 15.60 1.45 15.41
CA THR A 61 15.99 2.19 16.59
C THR A 61 17.17 1.46 17.22
N GLN A 62 18.20 2.21 17.59
CA GLN A 62 19.47 1.74 18.14
C GLN A 62 19.34 0.77 19.35
N THR A 63 18.13 0.64 19.91
CA THR A 63 17.74 -0.30 20.98
C THR A 63 17.86 -1.78 20.59
N ASP A 64 17.79 -2.16 19.31
CA ASP A 64 17.84 -3.59 18.91
C ASP A 64 19.25 -4.22 18.98
N ARG A 65 20.33 -3.41 19.01
CA ARG A 65 21.71 -3.93 19.10
C ARG A 65 22.16 -4.26 20.53
N LYS A 66 21.38 -3.93 21.56
CA LYS A 66 21.76 -4.17 22.97
C LYS A 66 21.40 -5.55 23.52
N TYR A 67 20.70 -6.40 22.76
CA TYR A 67 20.27 -7.74 23.19
C TYR A 67 20.99 -8.89 22.46
N ILE A 68 22.23 -8.66 22.07
CA ILE A 68 23.18 -9.71 21.65
C ILE A 68 24.38 -9.63 22.58
N ASN A 69 24.22 -10.20 23.78
CA ASN A 69 25.29 -10.76 24.59
C ASN A 69 24.93 -12.22 24.84
#